data_AF-A0A4U3M9Y3-F1
#
_entry.id   AF-A0A4U3M9Y3-F1
#
_cell.length_a   1.000
_cell.length_b   1.000
_cell.length_c   1.000
_cell.angle_alpha   90.00
_cell.angle_beta   90.00
_cell.angle_gamma   90.00
#
_symmetry.space_group_name_H-M   'P 1'
#
loop_
_entity.id
_entity.type
_entity.pdbx_description
1 polymer ?
#
loop_
_entity_poly.entity_id
_entity_poly.type
_entity_poly.pdbx_seq_one_letter_code
_entity_poly.pdbx_strand_id
1 'polypeptide(L)'
;MAETQQEGGPERVLYAITDSGRAELERWLNAVEPSAPYVASPLFARVAVAGKAADGYLLRQREAHLARMRELTAEKASGAPAQVLAADYALQHLDADLRWIETALARMKEHNDA
;
A
#
# COMPACT_ATOMS: atom_id res chain seq x y z
N MET A 1 -10.66 27.26 -10.70
CA MET A 1 -10.93 27.79 -12.07
C MET A 1 -10.14 26.95 -13.06
N ALA A 2 -10.65 26.77 -14.27
CA ALA A 2 -9.95 26.03 -15.32
C ALA A 2 -9.43 27.01 -16.37
N GLU A 3 -8.14 26.95 -16.67
CA GLU A 3 -7.48 27.78 -17.69
C GLU A 3 -6.91 26.87 -18.78
N THR A 4 -7.07 27.26 -20.04
CA THR A 4 -6.59 26.46 -21.17
C THR A 4 -5.36 27.12 -21.75
N GLN A 5 -4.23 26.41 -21.79
CA GLN A 5 -2.98 26.91 -22.39
C GLN A 5 -2.64 26.14 -23.67
N GLN A 6 -2.35 26.89 -24.74
CA GLN A 6 -1.82 26.38 -26.02
C GLN A 6 -0.45 27.02 -26.28
N GLU A 7 0.62 26.36 -25.83
CA GLU A 7 2.00 26.63 -26.28
C GLU A 7 2.46 25.47 -27.15
N GLY A 8 2.14 25.52 -28.45
CA GLY A 8 2.76 24.67 -29.49
C GLY A 8 2.55 23.15 -29.40
N GLY A 9 1.73 22.65 -28.47
CA GLY A 9 1.42 21.22 -28.27
C GLY A 9 -0.07 20.96 -28.04
N PRO A 10 -0.47 19.73 -27.69
CA PRO A 10 -1.87 19.38 -27.41
C PRO A 10 -2.46 20.30 -26.34
N GLU A 11 -3.73 20.68 -26.52
CA GLU A 11 -4.47 21.51 -25.58
C GLU A 11 -4.42 20.93 -24.16
N ARG A 12 -4.04 21.76 -23.19
CA ARG A 12 -3.96 21.38 -21.76
C ARG A 12 -4.94 22.22 -20.96
N VAL A 13 -5.79 21.54 -20.21
CA VAL A 13 -6.66 22.17 -19.20
C VAL A 13 -5.94 22.14 -17.86
N LEU A 14 -5.60 23.32 -17.35
CA LEU A 14 -5.04 23.52 -16.02
C LEU A 14 -6.17 23.70 -15.01
N TYR A 15 -6.07 22.99 -13.89
CA TYR A 15 -7.02 23.11 -12.79
C TYR A 15 -6.37 23.80 -11.60
N ALA A 16 -7.06 24.81 -11.06
CA ALA A 16 -6.70 25.44 -9.79
C ALA A 16 -7.76 25.14 -8.73
N ILE A 17 -7.31 24.78 -7.52
CA ILE A 17 -8.17 24.56 -6.35
C ILE A 17 -8.99 25.82 -6.07
N THR A 18 -10.27 25.65 -5.75
CA THR A 18 -11.17 26.74 -5.37
C THR A 18 -11.11 26.99 -3.87
N ASP A 19 -11.62 28.13 -3.40
CA ASP A 19 -11.77 28.38 -1.96
C ASP A 19 -12.64 27.32 -1.28
N SER A 20 -13.71 26.87 -1.94
CA SER A 20 -14.55 25.77 -1.47
C SER A 20 -13.77 24.44 -1.39
N GLY A 21 -12.89 24.18 -2.35
CA GLY A 21 -12.03 23.00 -2.37
C GLY A 21 -10.96 23.06 -1.28
N ARG A 22 -10.41 24.25 -1.00
CA ARG A 22 -9.48 24.45 0.12
C ARG A 22 -10.19 24.21 1.46
N ALA A 23 -11.40 24.72 1.63
CA ALA A 23 -12.19 24.47 2.84
C ALA A 23 -12.56 22.98 3.02
N GLU A 24 -12.84 22.26 1.92
CA GLU A 24 -13.05 20.81 1.96
C GLU A 24 -11.78 20.05 2.32
N LEU A 25 -10.63 20.43 1.75
CA LEU A 25 -9.35 19.83 2.08
C LEU A 25 -9.02 19.99 3.58
N GLU A 26 -9.23 21.18 4.13
CA GLU A 26 -9.04 21.42 5.57
C GLU A 26 -9.96 20.55 6.41
N ARG A 27 -11.24 20.42 6.06
CA ARG A 27 -12.15 19.50 6.76
C ARG A 27 -11.66 18.06 6.72
N TRP A 28 -11.22 17.61 5.55
CA TRP A 28 -10.72 16.25 5.36
C TRP A 28 -9.45 15.99 6.18
N LEU A 29 -8.48 16.92 6.18
CA LEU A 29 -7.25 16.79 6.96
C LEU A 29 -7.48 16.73 8.48
N ASN A 30 -8.57 17.32 8.97
CA ASN A 30 -8.92 17.33 10.39
C ASN A 30 -9.89 16.20 10.77
N ALA A 31 -10.35 15.39 9.82
CA ALA A 31 -11.18 14.23 10.10
C ALA A 31 -10.31 13.03 10.49
N VAL A 32 -10.67 12.34 11.57
CA VAL A 32 -10.02 11.09 11.99
C VAL A 32 -10.69 9.92 11.26
N GLU A 33 -9.88 9.06 10.66
CA GLU A 33 -10.36 7.81 10.08
C GLU A 33 -10.76 6.84 11.22
N PRO A 34 -12.02 6.37 11.29
CA PRO A 34 -12.39 5.35 12.26
C PRO A 34 -11.61 4.06 11.99
N SER A 35 -11.34 3.29 13.04
CA SER A 35 -10.74 1.96 12.86
C SER A 35 -11.66 1.10 11.98
N ALA A 36 -11.13 0.63 10.85
CA ALA A 36 -11.89 -0.23 9.96
C ALA A 36 -12.33 -1.50 10.72
N PRO A 37 -13.63 -1.88 10.67
CA PRO A 37 -14.14 -3.04 11.41
C PRO A 37 -13.61 -4.38 10.87
N TYR A 38 -13.03 -4.38 9.66
CA TYR A 38 -12.35 -5.53 9.06
C TYR A 38 -11.15 -5.07 8.23
N VAL A 39 -10.07 -5.85 8.26
CA VAL A 39 -8.91 -5.66 7.39
C VAL A 39 -9.20 -6.38 6.07
N ALA A 40 -9.68 -5.66 5.06
CA ALA A 40 -9.86 -6.20 3.71
C ALA A 40 -8.51 -6.27 2.99
N SER A 41 -7.75 -7.33 3.24
CA SER A 41 -6.46 -7.56 2.57
C SER A 41 -6.60 -8.52 1.38
N PRO A 42 -6.16 -8.14 0.16
CA PRO A 42 -6.10 -9.06 -0.99
C PRO A 42 -5.25 -10.31 -0.73
N LEU A 43 -4.20 -10.19 0.10
CA LEU A 43 -3.37 -11.30 0.54
C LEU A 43 -4.21 -12.32 1.32
N PHE A 44 -4.97 -11.86 2.32
CA PHE A 44 -5.86 -12.72 3.10
C PHE A 44 -6.95 -13.35 2.22
N ALA A 45 -7.58 -12.57 1.34
CA ALA A 45 -8.63 -13.07 0.45
C ALA A 45 -8.14 -14.24 -0.43
N ARG A 46 -6.92 -14.14 -0.97
CA ARG A 46 -6.31 -15.22 -1.78
C ARG A 46 -6.04 -16.47 -0.95
N VAL A 47 -5.56 -16.32 0.28
CA VAL A 47 -5.33 -17.45 1.19
C VAL A 47 -6.65 -18.13 1.58
N ALA A 48 -7.69 -17.35 1.90
CA ALA A 48 -9.00 -17.86 2.24
C ALA A 48 -9.62 -18.70 1.10
N VAL A 49 -9.45 -18.26 -0.15
CA VAL A 49 -9.92 -19.01 -1.33
C VAL A 49 -9.05 -20.25 -1.61
N ALA A 50 -7.73 -20.15 -1.48
CA ALA A 50 -6.82 -21.26 -1.76
C ALA A 50 -6.84 -22.37 -0.69
N GLY A 51 -7.25 -22.05 0.55
CA GLY A 51 -7.35 -23.01 1.64
C GLY A 51 -6.02 -23.72 1.90
N LYS A 52 -6.06 -25.07 1.98
CA LYS A 52 -4.87 -25.90 2.24
C LYS A 52 -3.76 -25.75 1.18
N ALA A 53 -4.08 -25.29 -0.03
CA ALA A 53 -3.13 -25.12 -1.13
C ALA A 53 -2.50 -23.71 -1.19
N ALA A 54 -2.61 -22.91 -0.13
CA ALA A 54 -2.09 -21.54 -0.09
C ALA A 54 -0.57 -21.43 0.15
N ASP A 55 0.11 -22.52 0.53
CA ASP A 55 1.54 -22.55 0.86
C ASP A 55 2.43 -21.99 -0.24
N GLY A 56 2.26 -22.46 -1.48
CA GLY A 56 3.03 -21.99 -2.63
C GLY A 56 2.73 -20.51 -2.96
N TYR A 57 1.50 -20.05 -2.72
CA TYR A 57 1.15 -18.64 -2.89
C TYR A 57 1.86 -17.77 -1.83
N LEU A 58 1.79 -18.17 -0.56
CA LEU A 58 2.42 -17.47 0.57
C LEU A 58 3.93 -17.36 0.39
N LEU A 59 4.61 -18.42 -0.06
CA LEU A 59 6.05 -18.38 -0.35
C LEU A 59 6.39 -17.40 -1.48
N ARG A 60 5.63 -17.40 -2.58
CA ARG A 60 5.84 -16.42 -3.66
C ARG A 60 5.55 -14.99 -3.22
N GLN A 61 4.53 -14.80 -2.40
CA GLN A 61 4.20 -13.49 -1.86
C GLN A 61 5.31 -12.97 -0.94
N ARG A 62 5.87 -13.83 -0.09
CA ARG A 62 7.01 -13.52 0.77
C ARG A 62 8.20 -13.00 -0.03
N GLU A 63 8.57 -13.71 -1.09
CA GLU A 63 9.69 -13.29 -1.95
C GLU A 63 9.43 -11.94 -2.64
N ALA A 64 8.20 -11.71 -3.11
CA ALA A 64 7.80 -10.43 -3.70
C ALA A 64 7.86 -9.27 -2.68
N HIS A 65 7.38 -9.50 -1.46
CA HIS A 65 7.45 -8.51 -0.37
C HIS A 65 8.90 -8.17 -0.02
N LEU A 66 9.76 -9.18 0.15
CA LEU A 66 11.18 -8.96 0.43
C LEU A 66 11.90 -8.22 -0.70
N ALA A 67 11.56 -8.50 -1.96
CA ALA A 67 12.10 -7.77 -3.10
C ALA A 67 11.71 -6.30 -3.06
N ARG A 68 10.42 -5.99 -2.85
CA ARG A 68 9.95 -4.61 -2.77
C ARG A 68 10.54 -3.84 -1.58
N MET A 69 10.74 -4.51 -0.45
CA MET A 69 11.41 -3.89 0.71
C MET A 69 12.85 -3.48 0.38
N ARG A 70 13.60 -4.30 -0.37
CA ARG A 70 14.96 -3.94 -0.81
C ARG A 70 14.97 -2.71 -1.71
N GLU A 71 14.02 -2.63 -2.65
CA GLU A 71 13.85 -1.47 -3.53
C GLU A 71 13.55 -0.20 -2.74
N LEU A 72 12.56 -0.25 -1.85
CA LEU A 72 12.16 0.89 -1.01
C LEU A 72 13.29 1.36 -0.07
N THR A 73 14.08 0.41 0.47
CA THR A 73 15.25 0.73 1.30
C THR A 73 16.31 1.49 0.49
N ALA A 74 16.52 1.09 -0.77
CA ALA A 74 17.45 1.79 -1.66
C ALA A 74 16.92 3.17 -2.07
N GLU A 75 15.63 3.29 -2.41
CA GLU A 75 14.97 4.55 -2.74
C GLU A 75 15.07 5.57 -1.59
N LYS A 76 14.91 5.11 -0.34
CA LYS A 76 14.98 5.96 0.85
C LYS A 76 16.38 6.54 1.10
N ALA A 77 17.45 5.90 0.63
CA ALA A 77 18.82 6.36 0.88
C ALA A 77 19.17 7.71 0.23
N SER A 78 18.45 8.10 -0.83
CA SER A 78 18.70 9.35 -1.58
C SER A 78 17.44 10.18 -1.85
N GLY A 79 16.30 9.81 -1.27
CA GLY A 79 15.01 10.47 -1.49
C GLY A 79 14.84 11.79 -0.72
N ALA A 80 13.97 12.65 -1.25
CA ALA A 80 13.48 13.83 -0.52
C ALA A 80 12.66 13.41 0.72
N PRO A 81 12.50 14.28 1.75
CA PRO A 81 11.82 13.90 3.00
C PRO A 81 10.43 13.26 2.84
N ALA A 82 9.61 13.77 1.90
CA ALA A 82 8.29 13.19 1.63
C ALA A 82 8.38 11.78 1.02
N GLN A 83 9.38 11.52 0.18
CA GLN A 83 9.61 10.20 -0.43
C GLN A 83 10.11 9.21 0.63
N VAL A 84 11.01 9.65 1.50
CA VAL A 84 11.50 8.86 2.65
C VAL A 84 10.34 8.46 3.56
N LEU A 85 9.45 9.40 3.89
CA LEU A 85 8.30 9.14 4.74
C LEU A 85 7.31 8.15 4.09
N ALA A 86 7.06 8.31 2.78
CA ALA A 86 6.22 7.37 2.03
C ALA A 86 6.84 5.96 1.97
N ALA A 87 8.16 5.87 1.78
CA ALA A 87 8.89 4.59 1.77
C ALA A 87 8.83 3.90 3.14
N ASP A 88 9.00 4.64 4.24
CA ASP A 88 8.86 4.11 5.59
C ASP A 88 7.46 3.55 5.84
N TYR A 89 6.42 4.32 5.50
CA TYR A 89 5.05 3.87 5.63
C TYR A 89 4.81 2.55 4.88
N ALA A 90 5.30 2.43 3.65
CA ALA A 90 5.18 1.21 2.85
C ALA A 90 5.98 0.04 3.45
N LEU A 91 7.20 0.27 3.93
CA LEU A 91 8.04 -0.74 4.59
C LEU A 91 7.37 -1.32 5.84
N GLN A 92 6.74 -0.48 6.66
CA GLN A 92 6.00 -0.93 7.85
C GLN A 92 4.81 -1.84 7.51
N HIS A 93 4.12 -1.59 6.40
CA HIS A 93 3.03 -2.47 5.94
C HIS A 93 3.57 -3.81 5.41
N LEU A 94 4.65 -3.77 4.63
CA LEU A 94 5.29 -4.99 4.11
C LEU A 94 5.84 -5.87 5.24
N ASP A 95 6.41 -5.28 6.30
CA ASP A 95 6.83 -6.02 7.49
C ASP A 95 5.65 -6.70 8.20
N ALA A 96 4.54 -5.98 8.38
CA ALA A 96 3.34 -6.54 8.98
C ALA A 96 2.78 -7.73 8.18
N ASP A 97 2.73 -7.60 6.86
CA ASP A 97 2.33 -8.67 5.97
C ASP A 97 3.29 -9.87 6.06
N LEU A 98 4.61 -9.65 6.11
CA LEU A 98 5.60 -10.73 6.24
C LEU A 98 5.42 -11.50 7.55
N ARG A 99 5.27 -10.80 8.68
CA ARG A 99 4.99 -11.45 9.98
C ARG A 99 3.71 -12.29 9.94
N TRP A 100 2.68 -11.79 9.25
CA TRP A 100 1.45 -12.55 9.05
C TRP A 100 1.66 -13.78 8.14
N ILE A 101 2.40 -13.64 7.03
CA ILE A 101 2.75 -14.75 6.13
C ILE A 101 3.47 -15.87 6.88
N GLU A 102 4.46 -15.54 7.72
CA GLU A 102 5.18 -16.53 8.52
C GLU A 102 4.24 -17.25 9.50
N THR A 103 3.34 -16.51 10.15
CA THR A 103 2.32 -17.08 11.03
C THR A 103 1.38 -18.03 10.28
N ALA A 104 0.93 -17.66 9.08
CA ALA A 104 0.06 -18.48 8.25
C ALA A 104 0.76 -19.77 7.80
N LEU A 105 2.00 -19.66 7.31
CA LEU A 105 2.81 -20.81 6.91
C LEU A 105 3.07 -21.79 8.06
N ALA A 106 3.32 -21.29 9.27
CA ALA A 106 3.50 -22.12 10.46
C ALA A 106 2.24 -22.93 10.79
N ARG A 107 1.08 -22.26 10.85
CA ARG A 107 -0.21 -22.91 11.14
C ARG A 107 -0.59 -23.96 10.08
N MET A 108 -0.28 -23.70 8.81
CA MET A 108 -0.57 -24.67 7.74
C MET A 108 0.25 -25.96 7.88
N LYS A 109 1.50 -25.88 8.38
CA LYS A 109 2.33 -27.05 8.66
C LYS A 109 1.78 -27.88 9.81
N GLU A 110 1.40 -27.24 10.92
CA GLU A 110 0.79 -27.91 12.07
C GLU A 110 -0.47 -28.71 11.70
N HIS A 111 -1.28 -28.18 10.77
CA HIS A 111 -2.47 -28.86 10.26
C HIS A 111 -2.19 -30.00 9.27
N ASN A 112 -0.99 -30.08 8.71
CA ASN A 112 -0.61 -31.12 7.74
C ASN A 112 0.10 -32.30 8.42
N ASP A 113 0.62 -32.09 9.63
CA ASP A 113 1.29 -33.09 10.47
C ASP A 113 0.32 -33.81 11.45
N ALA A 114 -0.97 -33.43 11.44
CA ALA A 114 -2.05 -33.98 12.27
C ALA A 114 -3.05 -34.79 11.43
#